data_AF-A0A317H6M6-F1
#
_entry.id   AF-A0A317H6M6-F1
#
_cell.length_a   1.000
_cell.length_b   1.000
_cell.length_c   1.000
_cell.angle_alpha   90.00
_cell.angle_beta   90.00
_cell.angle_gamma   90.00
#
_symmetry.space_group_name_H-M   'P 1'
#
loop_
_entity.id
_entity.type
_entity.pdbx_description
1 polymer ?
#
loop_
_entity_poly.entity_id
_entity_poly.type
_entity_poly.pdbx_seq_one_letter_code
_entity_poly.pdbx_strand_id
1 'polypeptide(L)'
;MAETTGLVQKLKMNVGTATYVYVGPSPTNTSVLFVTRAAGDTAEQASVKDDIVAALASAMVARREVVAIHSDTSSEVTGLRIDPV
;
A
#
# COMPACT_ATOMS: atom_id res chain seq x y z
N MET A 1 10.67 -12.59 -0.65
CA MET A 1 10.00 -11.39 -0.09
C MET A 1 10.31 -10.29 -1.06
N ALA A 2 9.29 -9.63 -1.61
CA ALA A 2 9.44 -8.66 -2.69
C ALA A 2 9.15 -7.25 -2.17
N GLU A 3 9.84 -6.27 -2.77
CA GLU A 3 9.69 -4.87 -2.44
C GLU A 3 9.39 -4.09 -3.71
N THR A 4 8.37 -3.23 -3.62
CA THR A 4 8.03 -2.28 -4.67
C THR A 4 8.32 -0.87 -4.16
N THR A 5 9.28 -0.21 -4.80
CA THR A 5 9.69 1.15 -4.47
C THR A 5 9.15 2.14 -5.49
N GLY A 6 8.62 3.27 -5.02
CA GLY A 6 8.23 4.38 -5.88
C GLY A 6 7.26 5.35 -5.21
N LEU A 7 6.73 6.27 -6.00
CA LEU A 7 5.72 7.21 -5.52
C LEU A 7 4.33 6.57 -5.57
N VAL A 8 3.50 6.85 -4.57
CA VAL A 8 2.08 6.50 -4.61
C VAL A 8 1.38 7.46 -5.58
N GLN A 9 1.00 6.97 -6.76
CA GLN A 9 0.37 7.77 -7.81
C GLN A 9 -1.15 7.84 -7.62
N LYS A 10 -1.74 6.76 -7.09
CA LYS A 10 -3.19 6.63 -6.91
C LYS A 10 -3.51 5.64 -5.81
N LEU A 11 -4.53 5.96 -5.02
CA LEU A 11 -5.22 5.03 -4.13
C LEU A 11 -6.67 4.89 -4.59
N LYS A 12 -7.16 3.65 -4.70
CA LYS A 12 -8.56 3.34 -5.00
C LYS A 12 -9.09 2.36 -3.97
N MET A 13 -10.00 2.83 -3.13
CA MET A 13 -10.69 1.97 -2.17
C MET A 13 -11.88 1.30 -2.85
N ASN A 14 -11.92 -0.03 -2.84
CA ASN A 14 -13.13 -0.79 -3.12
C ASN A 14 -13.84 -1.06 -1.79
N VAL A 15 -15.01 -0.46 -1.61
CA VAL A 15 -15.72 -0.45 -0.33
C VAL A 15 -15.94 -1.88 0.14
N GLY A 16 -15.33 -2.23 1.28
CA GLY A 16 -15.53 -3.51 1.96
C GLY A 16 -14.71 -4.70 1.44
N THR A 17 -13.72 -4.49 0.56
CA THR A 17 -12.90 -5.63 0.07
C THR A 17 -11.41 -5.34 0.06
N ALA A 18 -10.97 -4.31 -0.67
CA ALA A 18 -9.55 -4.05 -0.84
C ALA A 18 -9.28 -2.60 -1.22
N THR A 19 -8.15 -2.09 -0.76
CA THR A 19 -7.58 -0.82 -1.20
C THR A 19 -6.47 -1.11 -2.20
N TYR A 20 -6.65 -0.63 -3.44
CA TYR A 20 -5.63 -0.73 -4.48
C TYR A 20 -4.72 0.48 -4.45
N VAL A 21 -3.43 0.22 -4.56
CA VAL A 21 -2.35 1.19 -4.44
C VAL A 21 -1.49 1.10 -5.70
N TYR A 22 -1.34 2.21 -6.39
CA TYR A 22 -0.55 2.28 -7.62
C TYR A 22 0.78 2.94 -7.28
N VAL A 23 1.85 2.16 -7.24
CA VAL A 23 3.20 2.60 -6.85
C VAL A 23 4.13 2.57 -8.04
N GLY A 24 4.81 3.68 -8.33
CA GLY A 24 5.81 3.72 -9.38
C GLY A 24 6.35 5.12 -9.68
N PRO A 25 7.34 5.24 -10.58
CA PRO A 25 8.00 6.50 -10.90
C PRO A 25 7.09 7.51 -11.62
N SER A 26 6.07 7.04 -12.34
CA SER A 26 5.12 7.91 -13.06
C SER A 26 3.71 7.32 -13.06
N PRO A 27 2.66 8.13 -13.31
CA PRO A 27 1.28 7.63 -13.41
C PRO A 27 1.06 6.60 -14.52
N THR A 28 1.96 6.52 -15.50
CA THR A 28 1.89 5.58 -16.63
C THR A 28 2.76 4.34 -16.44
N ASN A 29 3.61 4.31 -15.41
CA ASN A 29 4.46 3.18 -15.04
C ASN A 29 4.32 2.93 -13.54
N THR A 30 3.31 2.12 -13.18
CA THR A 30 3.01 1.77 -11.79
C THR A 30 2.76 0.28 -11.64
N SER A 31 3.28 -0.29 -10.56
CA SER A 31 2.86 -1.57 -10.03
C SER A 31 1.57 -1.40 -9.21
N VAL A 32 0.62 -2.32 -9.40
CA VAL A 32 -0.61 -2.36 -8.62
C VAL A 32 -0.41 -3.30 -7.45
N LEU A 33 -0.52 -2.75 -6.25
CA LEU A 33 -0.51 -3.46 -4.98
C LEU A 33 -1.89 -3.34 -4.33
N PHE A 34 -2.19 -4.19 -3.36
CA PHE A 34 -3.45 -4.13 -2.64
C PHE A 34 -3.28 -4.37 -1.14
N VAL A 35 -4.17 -3.76 -0.36
CA VAL A 35 -4.36 -4.03 1.06
C VAL A 35 -5.78 -4.58 1.22
N THR A 36 -5.90 -5.83 1.65
CA THR A 36 -7.20 -6.51 1.79
C THR A 36 -7.56 -6.61 3.26
N ARG A 37 -8.71 -6.07 3.65
CA ARG A 37 -9.29 -6.31 4.97
C ARG A 37 -10.24 -7.49 4.87
N ALA A 38 -9.86 -8.62 5.47
CA ALA A 38 -10.66 -9.84 5.46
C ALA A 38 -11.65 -9.83 6.63
N ALA A 39 -12.81 -10.47 6.44
CA ALA A 39 -13.82 -10.59 7.50
C ALA A 39 -13.33 -11.40 8.72
N GLY A 40 -12.28 -12.19 8.56
CA GLY A 40 -11.63 -12.97 9.63
C GLY A 40 -10.42 -12.30 10.27
N ASP A 41 -10.08 -11.06 9.89
CA ASP A 41 -8.97 -10.33 10.52
C ASP A 41 -9.29 -10.04 12.00
N THR A 42 -8.29 -10.20 12.86
CA THR A 42 -8.33 -9.68 14.24
C THR A 42 -8.40 -8.14 14.24
N ALA A 43 -8.81 -7.55 15.37
CA ALA A 43 -8.87 -6.09 15.49
C ALA A 43 -7.48 -5.45 15.26
N GLU A 44 -6.43 -6.10 15.74
CA GLU A 44 -5.03 -5.70 15.58
C GLU A 44 -4.61 -5.75 14.11
N GLN A 45 -4.91 -6.84 13.40
CA GLN A 45 -4.60 -6.96 11.96
C GLN A 45 -5.35 -5.92 11.13
N ALA A 46 -6.62 -5.69 11.45
CA ALA A 46 -7.41 -4.67 10.79
C ALA A 46 -6.84 -3.26 11.03
N SER A 47 -6.42 -2.94 12.26
CA SER A 47 -5.79 -1.66 12.60
C SER A 47 -4.50 -1.45 11.81
N VAL A 48 -3.63 -2.46 11.75
CA VAL A 48 -2.37 -2.36 10.97
C VAL A 48 -2.64 -2.12 9.48
N LYS A 49 -3.65 -2.77 8.91
CA LYS A 49 -4.04 -2.56 7.52
C LYS A 49 -4.60 -1.15 7.28
N ASP A 50 -5.43 -0.67 8.19
CA ASP A 50 -5.96 0.70 8.14
C ASP A 50 -4.82 1.74 8.26
N ASP A 51 -3.83 1.50 9.13
CA ASP A 51 -2.64 2.34 9.29
C ASP A 51 -1.75 2.35 8.04
N ILE A 52 -1.57 1.20 7.38
CA ILE A 52 -0.85 1.12 6.09
C ILE A 52 -1.55 1.98 5.04
N VAL A 53 -2.88 1.89 4.94
CA VAL A 53 -3.66 2.71 3.99
C VAL A 53 -3.53 4.20 4.32
N ALA A 54 -3.61 4.59 5.59
CA ALA A 54 -3.43 5.97 6.02
C ALA A 54 -2.02 6.50 5.70
N ALA A 55 -0.98 5.69 5.95
CA ALA A 55 0.40 6.02 5.65
C ALA A 55 0.62 6.21 4.14
N LEU A 56 0.08 5.32 3.30
CA LEU A 56 0.11 5.45 1.84
C LEU A 56 -0.61 6.71 1.35
N ALA A 57 -1.77 7.04 1.93
CA ALA A 57 -2.48 8.27 1.61
C ALA A 57 -1.66 9.51 1.96
N SER A 58 -1.01 9.53 3.13
CA SER A 58 -0.11 10.62 3.52
C SER A 58 1.10 10.73 2.59
N ALA A 59 1.70 9.60 2.18
CA ALA A 59 2.84 9.57 1.27
C ALA A 59 2.47 10.07 -0.13
N MET A 60 1.26 9.74 -0.62
CA MET A 60 0.71 10.26 -1.87
C MET A 60 0.61 11.79 -1.83
N VAL A 61 0.03 12.35 -0.76
CA VAL A 61 -0.12 13.80 -0.62
C VAL A 61 1.23 14.50 -0.49
N ALA A 62 2.15 13.93 0.29
CA ALA A 62 3.48 14.48 0.52
C ALA A 62 4.45 14.24 -0.66
N ARG A 63 4.04 13.52 -1.71
CA ARG A 63 4.91 13.03 -2.80
C ARG A 63 6.20 12.38 -2.27
N ARG A 64 6.05 11.53 -1.27
CA ARG A 64 7.16 10.75 -0.70
C ARG A 64 7.26 9.40 -1.38
N GLU A 65 8.50 8.96 -1.56
CA GLU A 65 8.78 7.61 -2.02
C GLU A 65 8.47 6.61 -0.91
N VAL A 66 7.81 5.53 -1.28
CA VAL A 66 7.46 4.44 -0.38
C VAL A 66 8.10 3.15 -0.87
N VAL A 67 8.44 2.29 0.08
CA VAL A 67 8.82 0.92 -0.16
C VAL A 67 7.72 0.04 0.43
N ALA A 68 6.91 -0.51 -0.47
CA ALA A 68 5.84 -1.43 -0.11
C ALA A 68 6.39 -2.85 -0.12
N ILE A 69 6.25 -3.55 1.01
CA ILE A 69 6.73 -4.90 1.22
C ILE A 69 5.56 -5.86 0.98
N HIS A 70 5.78 -6.88 0.14
CA HIS A 70 4.79 -7.89 -0.19
C HIS A 70 5.45 -9.27 -0.43
N SER A 71 4.64 -10.31 -0.63
CA SER A 71 5.15 -11.63 -0.98
C SER A 71 5.66 -11.68 -2.43
N ASP A 72 6.58 -12.60 -2.75
CA ASP A 72 7.01 -12.81 -4.15
C ASP A 72 5.86 -13.34 -5.02
N THR A 73 4.85 -13.93 -4.38
CA THR A 73 3.72 -14.60 -5.03
C THR A 73 2.40 -13.81 -4.94
N SER A 74 2.38 -12.68 -4.23
CA SER A 74 1.18 -11.87 -4.01
C SER A 74 1.52 -10.39 -3.95
N SER A 75 0.67 -9.56 -4.54
CA SER A 75 0.75 -8.09 -4.46
C SER A 75 0.10 -7.51 -3.20
N GLU A 76 -0.20 -8.36 -2.22
CA GLU A 76 -0.73 -7.93 -0.93
C GLU A 76 0.37 -7.26 -0.10
N VAL A 77 0.16 -5.99 0.25
CA VAL A 77 1.09 -5.24 1.07
C VAL A 77 0.99 -5.72 2.51
N THR A 78 2.09 -6.27 3.02
CA THR A 78 2.21 -6.74 4.41
C THR A 78 3.02 -5.77 5.27
N GLY A 79 3.72 -4.81 4.66
CA GLY A 79 4.48 -3.80 5.36
C GLY A 79 4.76 -2.57 4.48
N LEU A 80 5.05 -1.45 5.14
CA LEU A 80 5.35 -0.19 4.47
C LEU A 80 6.53 0.49 5.15
N ARG A 81 7.50 0.94 4.37
CA ARG A 81 8.57 1.84 4.80
C ARG A 81 8.50 3.12 4.00
N ILE A 82 8.49 4.26 4.69
CA ILE A 82 8.53 5.59 4.08
C ILE A 82 9.90 6.19 4.42
N ASP A 83 10.72 6.50 3.42
CA ASP A 83 12.09 6.98 3.66
C ASP A 83 12.07 8.39 4.31
N PRO A 84 12.65 8.59 5.51
CA PRO A 84 12.71 9.90 6.16
C PRO A 84 13.50 10.92 5.34
N VAL A 85 13.05 12.18 5.39
CA VAL A 85 13.76 13.35 4.85
C VAL A 85 14.83 13.85 5.81
#